data_AF-A0A1Z2LDT6-F1
#
_entry.id   AF-A0A1Z2LDT6-F1
#
_cell.length_a   1.000
_cell.length_b   1.000
_cell.length_c   1.000
_cell.angle_alpha   90.00
_cell.angle_beta   90.00
_cell.angle_gamma   90.00
#
_symmetry.space_group_name_H-M   'P 1'
#
loop_
_entity.id
_entity.type
_entity.pdbx_description
1 polymer ?
#
loop_
_entity_poly.entity_id
_entity_poly.type
_entity_poly.pdbx_seq_one_letter_code
_entity_poly.pdbx_strand_id
1 'polypeptide(L)'
;MVQESTAQAAAPCEGTYTIVVGGTGSSWNNDRFYGNIQQHVGYPTQIPNGASARAGVNELNRLVRDQRAACPGQHVKMAGYSLGAGVVHIWVTENWRTFDNVNAILISDPKRQGPPGANGGAVPFGGLIGAPLAGADRSFGNIPVKTICHWDYVCDESAGIWTYPNNHVKNYPEDFNMDHHNDSANEQWYNGAWYPW
;
A
#
# COMPACT_ATOMS: atom_id res chain seq x y z
N MET A 1 7.22 -17.85 18.44
CA MET A 1 5.79 -18.11 18.17
C MET A 1 5.62 -18.23 16.67
N VAL A 2 5.07 -19.34 16.21
CA VAL A 2 4.88 -19.65 14.79
C VAL A 2 3.79 -18.72 14.27
N GLN A 3 4.11 -17.89 13.29
CA GLN A 3 3.17 -16.96 12.68
C GLN A 3 2.23 -17.80 11.80
N GLU A 4 0.95 -17.87 12.16
CA GLU A 4 -0.06 -18.63 11.43
C GLU A 4 -0.17 -18.09 10.00
N SER A 5 0.44 -18.81 9.06
CA SER A 5 0.13 -18.71 7.64
C SER A 5 -1.26 -19.33 7.44
N THR A 6 -2.28 -18.49 7.38
CA THR A 6 -3.55 -18.85 6.77
C THR A 6 -3.74 -17.98 5.54
N ALA A 7 -3.08 -18.36 4.45
CA ALA A 7 -3.52 -17.93 3.14
C ALA A 7 -4.98 -18.39 2.99
N GLN A 8 -5.91 -17.46 2.85
CA GLN A 8 -7.28 -17.80 2.54
C GLN A 8 -7.30 -18.42 1.14
N ALA A 9 -8.16 -19.42 0.91
CA ALA A 9 -8.40 -19.95 -0.43
C ALA A 9 -8.80 -18.79 -1.37
N ALA A 10 -8.58 -18.97 -2.69
CA ALA A 10 -8.95 -17.98 -3.69
C ALA A 10 -10.39 -17.50 -3.44
N ALA A 11 -10.57 -16.18 -3.45
CA ALA A 11 -11.86 -15.56 -3.21
C ALA A 11 -12.83 -15.88 -4.37
N PRO A 12 -14.14 -15.74 -4.16
CA PRO A 12 -15.12 -15.83 -5.25
C PRO A 12 -14.73 -14.94 -6.44
N CYS A 13 -14.94 -15.42 -7.66
CA CYS A 13 -14.61 -14.69 -8.89
C CYS A 13 -15.58 -13.54 -9.21
N GLU A 14 -16.62 -13.34 -8.39
CA GLU A 14 -17.60 -12.28 -8.56
C GLU A 14 -17.05 -10.95 -8.03
N GLY A 15 -17.34 -9.86 -8.75
CA GLY A 15 -16.94 -8.51 -8.35
C GLY A 15 -15.42 -8.29 -8.31
N THR A 16 -15.01 -7.37 -7.45
CA THR A 16 -13.60 -6.98 -7.29
C THR A 16 -12.94 -7.77 -6.17
N TYR A 17 -11.74 -8.28 -6.44
CA TYR A 17 -10.87 -8.85 -5.42
C TYR A 17 -10.09 -7.73 -4.74
N THR A 18 -10.52 -7.35 -3.54
CA THR A 18 -9.84 -6.36 -2.71
C THR A 18 -8.85 -7.04 -1.77
N ILE A 19 -7.59 -6.66 -1.87
CA ILE A 19 -6.49 -7.15 -1.04
C ILE A 19 -5.80 -5.98 -0.32
N VAL A 20 -5.59 -6.11 0.99
CA VAL A 20 -5.03 -5.04 1.81
C VAL A 20 -3.71 -5.43 2.47
N VAL A 21 -2.83 -4.44 2.62
CA VAL A 21 -1.50 -4.60 3.21
C VAL A 21 -1.36 -3.64 4.38
N GLY A 22 -1.40 -4.18 5.59
CA GLY A 22 -1.22 -3.41 6.81
C GLY A 22 0.21 -2.88 6.98
N GLY A 23 0.35 -1.87 7.84
CA GLY A 23 1.60 -1.19 8.15
C GLY A 23 2.45 -1.86 9.25
N THR A 24 3.37 -1.10 9.83
CA THR A 24 4.22 -1.58 10.92
C THR A 24 3.39 -2.01 12.14
N GLY A 25 3.69 -3.19 12.68
CA GLY A 25 2.97 -3.76 13.83
C GLY A 25 1.55 -4.24 13.54
N SER A 26 1.11 -4.25 12.28
CA SER A 26 -0.19 -4.79 11.90
C SER A 26 -0.17 -6.32 11.79
N SER A 27 -1.36 -6.87 11.91
CA SER A 27 -1.78 -8.25 11.72
C SER A 27 -3.16 -8.23 11.07
N TRP A 28 -3.68 -9.40 10.72
CA TRP A 28 -5.04 -9.56 10.17
C TRP A 28 -6.11 -8.82 10.98
N ASN A 29 -6.00 -8.83 12.31
CA ASN A 29 -7.05 -8.32 13.20
C ASN A 29 -6.94 -6.83 13.54
N ASN A 30 -5.90 -6.13 13.08
CA ASN A 30 -5.63 -4.75 13.52
C ASN A 30 -4.97 -3.84 12.47
N ASP A 31 -5.06 -4.17 11.18
CA ASP A 31 -4.55 -3.31 10.12
C ASP A 31 -5.47 -2.14 9.74
N ARG A 32 -6.62 -2.04 10.43
CA ARG A 32 -7.63 -0.97 10.37
C ARG A 32 -8.48 -0.94 9.11
N PHE A 33 -8.13 -1.70 8.08
CA PHE A 33 -8.92 -1.75 6.84
C PHE A 33 -10.29 -2.40 7.09
N TYR A 34 -11.32 -1.86 6.44
CA TYR A 34 -12.68 -2.40 6.48
C TYR A 34 -13.40 -2.17 5.14
N GLY A 35 -14.60 -2.74 5.00
CA GLY A 35 -15.38 -2.75 3.76
C GLY A 35 -15.32 -4.12 3.06
N ASN A 36 -15.55 -4.14 1.75
CA ASN A 36 -15.50 -5.36 0.95
C ASN A 36 -14.05 -5.82 0.68
N ILE A 37 -13.48 -6.56 1.64
CA ILE A 37 -12.10 -7.07 1.61
C ILE A 37 -12.11 -8.59 1.57
N GLN A 38 -11.34 -9.16 0.64
CA GLN A 38 -11.21 -10.61 0.46
C GLN A 38 -9.93 -11.17 1.07
N GLN A 39 -8.89 -10.35 1.20
CA GLN A 39 -7.58 -10.82 1.63
C GLN A 39 -6.77 -9.76 2.35
N HIS A 40 -6.08 -10.16 3.42
CA HIS A 40 -5.03 -9.36 4.03
C HIS A 40 -3.67 -10.02 3.81
N VAL A 41 -2.63 -9.24 3.51
CA VAL A 41 -1.28 -9.77 3.28
C VAL A 41 -0.56 -9.97 4.62
N GLY A 42 -0.19 -11.22 4.91
CA GLY A 42 0.60 -11.58 6.08
C GLY A 42 2.11 -11.52 5.80
N TYR A 43 2.85 -10.69 6.54
CA TYR A 43 4.30 -10.58 6.41
C TYR A 43 4.95 -10.08 7.72
N PRO A 44 6.29 -10.14 7.87
CA PRO A 44 6.97 -9.56 9.03
C PRO A 44 6.85 -8.03 9.06
N THR A 45 6.01 -7.50 9.94
CA THR A 45 5.68 -6.07 10.04
C THR A 45 6.40 -5.34 11.18
N GLN A 46 7.17 -6.04 12.01
CA GLN A 46 7.73 -5.46 13.24
C GLN A 46 8.87 -4.47 12.98
N ILE A 47 9.63 -4.67 11.90
CA ILE A 47 10.77 -3.82 11.54
C ILE A 47 10.53 -3.25 10.15
N PRO A 48 10.32 -1.92 9.99
CA PRO A 48 10.08 -1.32 8.68
C PRO A 48 11.39 -1.17 7.88
N ASN A 49 11.81 -2.26 7.24
CA ASN A 49 12.99 -2.30 6.39
C ASN A 49 12.71 -2.99 5.04
N GLY A 50 13.71 -2.97 4.16
CA GLY A 50 13.65 -3.56 2.83
C GLY A 50 13.41 -5.07 2.84
N ALA A 51 13.91 -5.81 3.84
CA ALA A 51 13.65 -7.24 3.95
C ALA A 51 12.17 -7.54 4.25
N SER A 52 11.59 -6.79 5.20
CA SER A 52 10.15 -6.85 5.50
C SER A 52 9.30 -6.43 4.30
N ALA A 53 9.66 -5.32 3.64
CA ALA A 53 8.95 -4.87 2.44
C ALA A 53 9.02 -5.93 1.32
N ARG A 54 10.18 -6.54 1.08
CA ARG A 54 10.34 -7.63 0.10
C ARG A 54 9.48 -8.84 0.45
N ALA A 55 9.43 -9.24 1.72
CA ALA A 55 8.56 -10.34 2.16
C ALA A 55 7.08 -10.04 1.87
N GLY A 56 6.63 -8.81 2.16
CA GLY A 56 5.28 -8.35 1.82
C GLY A 56 5.01 -8.35 0.31
N VAL A 57 5.94 -7.87 -0.51
CA VAL A 57 5.81 -7.86 -1.98
C VAL A 57 5.70 -9.27 -2.54
N ASN A 58 6.51 -10.20 -2.03
CA ASN A 58 6.49 -11.59 -2.47
C ASN A 58 5.14 -12.24 -2.15
N GLU A 59 4.61 -12.02 -0.94
CA GLU A 59 3.32 -12.56 -0.54
C GLU A 59 2.14 -11.93 -1.27
N LEU A 60 2.14 -10.59 -1.43
CA LEU A 60 1.16 -9.88 -2.24
C LEU A 60 1.14 -10.43 -3.67
N ASN A 61 2.33 -10.58 -4.28
CA ASN A 61 2.44 -11.13 -5.63
C ASN A 61 1.93 -12.57 -5.72
N ARG A 62 2.22 -13.42 -4.72
CA ARG A 62 1.72 -14.79 -4.68
C ARG A 62 0.18 -14.79 -4.64
N LEU A 63 -0.42 -14.06 -3.71
CA LEU A 63 -1.87 -14.00 -3.54
C LEU A 63 -2.59 -13.45 -4.78
N VAL A 64 -2.06 -12.38 -5.39
CA VAL A 64 -2.64 -11.80 -6.61
C VAL A 64 -2.50 -12.76 -7.79
N ARG A 65 -1.40 -13.51 -7.92
CA ARG A 65 -1.24 -14.54 -8.96
C ARG A 65 -2.16 -15.72 -8.75
N ASP A 66 -2.31 -16.18 -7.52
CA ASP A 66 -3.21 -17.28 -7.17
C ASP A 66 -4.67 -16.90 -7.49
N GLN A 67 -5.08 -15.67 -7.15
CA GLN A 67 -6.40 -15.17 -7.52
C GLN A 67 -6.56 -15.04 -9.03
N ARG A 68 -5.58 -14.49 -9.75
CA ARG A 68 -5.62 -14.35 -11.21
C ARG A 68 -5.71 -15.71 -11.92
N ALA A 69 -5.05 -16.73 -11.37
CA ALA A 69 -5.11 -18.09 -11.90
C ALA A 69 -6.48 -18.75 -11.67
N ALA A 70 -7.10 -18.52 -10.51
CA ALA A 70 -8.44 -19.02 -10.20
C ALA A 70 -9.56 -18.27 -10.94
N CYS A 71 -9.39 -16.95 -11.09
CA CYS A 71 -10.39 -16.03 -11.64
C CYS A 71 -9.77 -15.14 -12.73
N PRO A 72 -9.51 -15.68 -13.94
CA PRO A 72 -9.01 -14.90 -15.06
C PRO A 72 -9.91 -13.70 -15.35
N GLY A 73 -9.33 -12.52 -15.54
CA GLY A 73 -10.07 -11.30 -15.84
C GLY A 73 -10.74 -10.59 -14.64
N GLN A 74 -10.76 -11.14 -13.42
CA GLN A 74 -11.31 -10.44 -12.25
C GLN A 74 -10.52 -9.16 -11.94
N HIS A 75 -11.18 -8.05 -11.56
CA HIS A 75 -10.47 -6.85 -11.17
C HIS A 75 -9.80 -7.02 -9.80
N VAL A 76 -8.56 -6.56 -9.65
CA VAL A 76 -7.81 -6.60 -8.38
C VAL A 76 -7.60 -5.19 -7.85
N LYS A 77 -8.20 -4.87 -6.70
CA LYS A 77 -7.95 -3.63 -5.98
C LYS A 77 -7.01 -3.90 -4.82
N MET A 78 -5.85 -3.25 -4.82
CA MET A 78 -4.88 -3.37 -3.73
C MET A 78 -4.79 -2.08 -2.93
N ALA A 79 -4.72 -2.19 -1.61
CA ALA A 79 -4.48 -1.04 -0.75
C ALA A 79 -3.40 -1.31 0.27
N GLY A 80 -2.63 -0.27 0.61
CA GLY A 80 -1.60 -0.36 1.63
C GLY A 80 -1.60 0.87 2.51
N TYR A 81 -1.23 0.68 3.78
CA TYR A 81 -1.00 1.76 4.73
C TYR A 81 0.41 1.73 5.29
N SER A 82 1.09 2.87 5.37
CA SER A 82 2.43 2.98 5.97
C SER A 82 3.44 2.04 5.27
N LEU A 83 4.15 1.18 6.00
CA LEU A 83 4.98 0.11 5.42
C LEU A 83 4.25 -0.72 4.36
N GLY A 84 2.96 -1.01 4.56
CA GLY A 84 2.14 -1.73 3.59
C GLY A 84 1.87 -0.95 2.31
N ALA A 85 1.76 0.38 2.39
CA ALA A 85 1.72 1.23 1.19
C ALA A 85 3.04 1.14 0.42
N GLY A 86 4.17 1.10 1.13
CA GLY A 86 5.48 0.84 0.52
C GLY A 86 5.53 -0.53 -0.19
N VAL A 87 4.95 -1.58 0.42
CA VAL A 87 4.84 -2.91 -0.21
C VAL A 87 4.03 -2.85 -1.51
N VAL A 88 2.83 -2.24 -1.48
CA VAL A 88 1.98 -2.13 -2.68
C VAL A 88 2.67 -1.28 -3.75
N HIS A 89 3.29 -0.17 -3.37
CA HIS A 89 4.08 0.67 -4.28
C HIS A 89 5.15 -0.15 -5.01
N ILE A 90 6.00 -0.88 -4.26
CA ILE A 90 7.06 -1.70 -4.85
C ILE A 90 6.46 -2.76 -5.78
N TRP A 91 5.38 -3.41 -5.37
CA TRP A 91 4.72 -4.41 -6.22
C TRP A 91 4.26 -3.81 -7.56
N VAL A 92 3.62 -2.64 -7.53
CA VAL A 92 3.18 -1.94 -8.75
C VAL A 92 4.39 -1.61 -9.63
N THR A 93 5.44 -1.02 -9.06
CA THR A 93 6.68 -0.68 -9.78
C THR A 93 7.32 -1.89 -10.46
N GLU A 94 7.26 -3.06 -9.84
CA GLU A 94 7.83 -4.31 -10.37
C GLU A 94 6.92 -5.05 -11.36
N ASN A 95 5.60 -4.85 -11.29
CA ASN A 95 4.62 -5.70 -11.98
C ASN A 95 3.71 -4.99 -12.98
N TRP A 96 3.76 -3.65 -13.12
CA TRP A 96 2.90 -2.93 -14.06
C TRP A 96 2.98 -3.42 -15.51
N ARG A 97 4.12 -4.00 -15.93
CA ARG A 97 4.28 -4.56 -17.29
C ARG A 97 3.59 -5.91 -17.50
N THR A 98 3.33 -6.65 -16.42
CA THR A 98 2.89 -8.05 -16.46
C THR A 98 1.51 -8.26 -15.87
N PHE A 99 0.95 -7.25 -15.23
CA PHE A 99 -0.40 -7.27 -14.68
C PHE A 99 -1.29 -6.23 -15.34
N ASP A 100 -2.51 -6.66 -15.66
CA ASP A 100 -3.61 -5.84 -16.11
C ASP A 100 -4.79 -5.94 -15.13
N ASN A 101 -5.80 -5.09 -15.37
CA ASN A 101 -7.05 -5.04 -14.60
C ASN A 101 -6.82 -4.99 -13.07
N VAL A 102 -5.98 -4.06 -12.65
CA VAL A 102 -5.57 -3.81 -11.26
C VAL A 102 -5.53 -2.31 -11.01
N ASN A 103 -5.88 -1.88 -9.79
CA ASN A 103 -5.59 -0.54 -9.28
C ASN A 103 -4.99 -0.59 -7.86
N ALA A 104 -4.30 0.47 -7.45
CA ALA A 104 -3.68 0.56 -6.13
C ALA A 104 -4.07 1.82 -5.35
N ILE A 105 -4.29 1.69 -4.05
CA ILE A 105 -4.51 2.79 -3.10
C ILE A 105 -3.36 2.81 -2.08
N LEU A 106 -2.60 3.90 -2.04
CA LEU A 106 -1.41 4.04 -1.20
C LEU A 106 -1.66 5.11 -0.14
N ILE A 107 -1.90 4.67 1.10
CA ILE A 107 -2.22 5.54 2.23
C ILE A 107 -0.94 5.72 3.06
N SER A 108 -0.52 6.96 3.28
CA SER A 108 0.72 7.23 4.00
C SER A 108 1.94 6.48 3.40
N ASP A 109 2.12 6.56 2.09
CA ASP A 109 3.22 5.87 1.39
C ASP A 109 4.60 6.45 1.71
N PRO A 110 5.52 5.69 2.35
CA PRO A 110 6.87 6.17 2.62
C PRO A 110 7.69 6.41 1.35
N LYS A 111 7.31 5.83 0.22
CA LYS A 111 7.96 6.00 -1.09
C LYS A 111 7.30 7.09 -1.94
N ARG A 112 6.33 7.85 -1.40
CA ARG A 112 5.65 8.93 -2.15
C ARG A 112 6.66 9.95 -2.64
N GLN A 113 6.65 10.23 -3.94
CA GLN A 113 7.42 11.31 -4.53
C GLN A 113 6.55 12.59 -4.61
N GLY A 114 7.04 13.72 -4.12
CA GLY A 114 6.44 15.04 -4.34
C GLY A 114 6.74 15.59 -5.75
N PRO A 115 6.16 16.72 -6.19
CA PRO A 115 5.21 17.61 -5.49
C PRO A 115 3.72 17.21 -5.66
N PRO A 116 2.79 17.72 -4.84
CA PRO A 116 2.99 18.73 -3.77
C PRO A 116 3.72 18.15 -2.56
N GLY A 117 4.32 18.99 -1.70
CA GLY A 117 5.09 18.56 -0.52
C GLY A 117 6.50 18.04 -0.84
N ALA A 118 7.18 17.52 0.18
CA ALA A 118 8.45 16.81 0.04
C ALA A 118 8.21 15.33 -0.28
N ASN A 119 9.26 14.53 -0.45
CA ASN A 119 9.14 13.07 -0.59
C ASN A 119 8.75 12.43 0.76
N GLY A 120 8.39 11.15 0.71
CA GLY A 120 8.16 10.34 1.90
C GLY A 120 9.45 9.87 2.58
N GLY A 121 9.30 9.41 3.82
CA GLY A 121 10.41 9.06 4.72
C GLY A 121 11.35 7.95 4.22
N ALA A 122 11.04 7.25 3.13
CA ALA A 122 11.96 6.28 2.54
C ALA A 122 13.21 6.92 1.90
N VAL A 123 13.21 8.24 1.66
CA VAL A 123 14.37 8.97 1.13
C VAL A 123 15.41 9.26 2.23
N PRO A 124 15.09 9.98 3.33
CA PRO A 124 16.08 10.36 4.35
C PRO A 124 16.60 9.16 5.13
N PHE A 125 15.80 8.09 5.26
CA PHE A 125 16.20 6.86 5.94
C PHE A 125 16.66 5.76 4.99
N GLY A 126 16.84 6.05 3.70
CA GLY A 126 17.12 5.05 2.66
C GLY A 126 18.33 4.15 2.98
N GLY A 127 19.41 4.72 3.53
CA GLY A 127 20.61 3.96 3.92
C GLY A 127 20.41 3.03 5.12
N LEU A 128 19.41 3.29 5.96
CA LEU A 128 19.07 2.46 7.13
C LEU A 128 18.04 1.39 6.79
N ILE A 129 16.98 1.76 6.05
CA ILE A 129 15.89 0.85 5.74
C ILE A 129 16.23 -0.08 4.56
N GLY A 130 17.11 0.35 3.65
CA GLY A 130 17.60 -0.47 2.54
C GLY A 130 16.59 -0.72 1.42
N ALA A 131 17.07 -1.29 0.31
CA ALA A 131 16.25 -1.66 -0.84
C ALA A 131 15.39 -2.91 -0.55
N PRO A 132 14.21 -3.05 -1.19
CA PRO A 132 13.60 -2.14 -2.17
C PRO A 132 12.82 -0.96 -1.55
N LEU A 133 12.77 -0.85 -0.22
CA LEU A 133 11.98 0.18 0.45
C LEU A 133 12.54 1.59 0.23
N ALA A 134 13.87 1.74 0.24
CA ALA A 134 14.55 3.01 0.08
C ALA A 134 14.18 3.78 -1.20
N GLY A 135 14.15 5.11 -1.10
CA GLY A 135 13.88 6.03 -2.20
C GLY A 135 12.40 6.31 -2.45
N ALA A 136 12.13 7.30 -3.30
CA ALA A 136 10.80 7.71 -3.71
C ALA A 136 10.71 7.82 -5.23
N ASP A 137 9.56 7.45 -5.78
CA ASP A 137 9.29 7.50 -7.22
C ASP A 137 7.76 7.50 -7.52
N ARG A 138 7.40 7.54 -8.80
CA ARG A 138 6.04 7.39 -9.33
C ARG A 138 6.01 6.37 -10.46
N SER A 139 6.79 5.29 -10.34
CA SER A 139 7.00 4.34 -11.44
C SER A 139 5.83 3.35 -11.59
N PHE A 140 4.61 3.88 -11.71
CA PHE A 140 3.39 3.07 -11.72
C PHE A 140 3.00 2.53 -13.10
N GLY A 141 3.67 3.01 -14.15
CA GLY A 141 3.38 2.58 -15.52
C GLY A 141 1.94 2.88 -15.92
N ASN A 142 1.20 1.84 -16.32
CA ASN A 142 -0.20 1.91 -16.72
C ASN A 142 -1.19 1.47 -15.63
N ILE A 143 -0.71 1.11 -14.43
CA ILE A 143 -1.60 0.77 -13.31
C ILE A 143 -2.15 2.07 -12.72
N PRO A 144 -3.48 2.26 -12.65
CA PRO A 144 -4.09 3.36 -11.92
C PRO A 144 -3.71 3.31 -10.44
N VAL A 145 -3.17 4.41 -9.92
CA VAL A 145 -2.78 4.52 -8.50
C VAL A 145 -3.47 5.72 -7.87
N LYS A 146 -4.00 5.57 -6.66
CA LYS A 146 -4.38 6.68 -5.80
C LYS A 146 -3.39 6.79 -4.66
N THR A 147 -2.73 7.92 -4.50
CA THR A 147 -1.94 8.19 -3.28
C THR A 147 -2.69 9.12 -2.36
N ILE A 148 -2.60 8.89 -1.05
CA ILE A 148 -3.27 9.68 -0.02
C ILE A 148 -2.24 10.04 1.06
N CYS A 149 -2.04 11.33 1.29
CA CYS A 149 -1.12 11.86 2.29
C CYS A 149 -1.75 13.04 3.03
N HIS A 150 -1.97 12.89 4.34
CA HIS A 150 -2.60 13.90 5.19
C HIS A 150 -1.65 14.33 6.30
N TRP A 151 -0.84 15.35 6.02
CA TRP A 151 0.09 16.02 6.94
C TRP A 151 0.85 15.03 7.83
N ASP A 152 1.45 14.03 7.19
CA ASP A 152 2.07 12.87 7.83
C ASP A 152 3.52 12.73 7.35
N TYR A 153 4.43 12.77 8.32
CA TYR A 153 5.87 12.63 8.08
C TYR A 153 6.26 11.37 7.32
N VAL A 154 5.51 10.28 7.46
CA VAL A 154 5.81 9.03 6.74
C VAL A 154 5.71 9.26 5.24
N CYS A 155 4.65 9.91 4.77
CA CYS A 155 4.46 10.15 3.34
C CYS A 155 4.95 11.50 2.86
N ASP A 156 5.20 12.48 3.73
CA ASP A 156 5.69 13.81 3.39
C ASP A 156 6.60 14.36 4.48
N GLU A 157 7.91 14.36 4.21
CA GLU A 157 8.93 14.87 5.13
C GLU A 157 8.70 16.33 5.57
N SER A 158 8.01 17.14 4.74
CA SER A 158 7.74 18.54 5.07
C SER A 158 6.74 18.72 6.21
N ALA A 159 5.97 17.68 6.55
CA ALA A 159 5.13 17.65 7.75
C ALA A 159 5.97 17.69 9.05
N GLY A 160 7.23 17.25 8.99
CA GLY A 160 8.18 17.25 10.10
C GLY A 160 8.04 16.06 11.06
N ILE A 161 9.18 15.50 11.48
CA ILE A 161 9.25 14.27 12.30
C ILE A 161 8.48 14.37 13.63
N TRP A 162 8.34 15.56 14.20
CA TRP A 162 7.62 15.79 15.46
C TRP A 162 6.11 15.51 15.37
N THR A 163 5.55 15.42 14.16
CA THR A 163 4.15 15.04 13.95
C THR A 163 3.90 13.53 14.09
N TYR A 164 4.97 12.73 14.00
CA TYR A 164 4.91 11.28 14.15
C TYR A 164 4.95 10.87 15.63
N PRO A 165 4.15 9.87 16.07
CA PRO A 165 3.21 9.07 15.27
C PRO A 165 1.78 9.64 15.22
N ASN A 166 1.52 10.80 15.85
CA ASN A 166 0.16 11.28 16.07
C ASN A 166 -0.61 11.50 14.75
N ASN A 167 -0.03 12.21 13.80
CA ASN A 167 -0.67 12.50 12.52
C ASN A 167 -0.81 11.24 11.68
N HIS A 168 0.25 10.42 11.66
CA HIS A 168 0.27 9.13 10.99
C HIS A 168 -0.92 8.26 11.39
N VAL A 169 -1.24 8.23 12.69
CA VAL A 169 -2.31 7.40 13.23
C VAL A 169 -3.71 8.01 13.06
N LYS A 170 -3.85 9.34 13.09
CA LYS A 170 -5.16 10.01 13.23
C LYS A 170 -5.69 10.68 11.97
N ASN A 171 -4.86 10.91 10.96
CA ASN A 171 -5.26 11.74 9.82
C ASN A 171 -5.96 10.98 8.68
N TYR A 172 -6.18 9.67 8.84
CA TYR A 172 -6.76 8.79 7.81
C TYR A 172 -8.06 8.07 8.23
N PRO A 173 -8.97 8.68 9.01
CA PRO A 173 -10.11 7.96 9.60
C PRO A 173 -11.05 7.34 8.54
N GLU A 174 -11.17 7.99 7.38
CA GLU A 174 -12.10 7.58 6.31
C GLU A 174 -11.42 6.76 5.20
N ASP A 175 -10.09 6.78 5.13
CA ASP A 175 -9.33 6.16 4.03
C ASP A 175 -9.14 4.65 4.23
N PHE A 176 -9.47 4.11 5.40
CA PHE A 176 -9.43 2.67 5.64
C PHE A 176 -10.67 1.94 5.11
N ASN A 177 -11.73 2.66 4.69
CA ASN A 177 -12.89 2.05 4.06
C ASN A 177 -12.61 1.76 2.58
N MET A 178 -12.42 0.49 2.24
CA MET A 178 -12.15 0.09 0.86
C MET A 178 -13.33 0.29 -0.09
N ASP A 179 -14.54 0.47 0.43
CA ASP A 179 -15.74 0.77 -0.36
C ASP A 179 -15.78 2.24 -0.81
N HIS A 180 -14.98 3.13 -0.19
CA HIS A 180 -14.86 4.54 -0.59
C HIS A 180 -13.86 4.77 -1.73
N HIS A 181 -13.10 3.74 -2.11
CA HIS A 181 -12.10 3.84 -3.16
C HIS A 181 -12.59 3.16 -4.44
N ASN A 182 -12.69 3.95 -5.52
CA ASN A 182 -13.08 3.45 -6.83
C ASN A 182 -12.00 2.55 -7.46
N ASP A 183 -12.45 1.59 -8.24
CA ASP A 183 -11.61 0.59 -8.92
C ASP A 183 -10.80 1.18 -10.11
N SER A 184 -11.03 2.46 -10.41
CA SER A 184 -10.33 3.21 -11.47
C SER A 184 -9.58 4.43 -10.93
N ALA A 185 -9.33 4.51 -9.62
CA ALA A 185 -8.66 5.66 -9.01
C ALA A 185 -7.29 5.91 -9.65
N ASN A 186 -7.10 7.10 -10.20
CA ASN A 186 -5.80 7.53 -10.71
C ASN A 186 -5.55 8.99 -10.34
N GLU A 187 -5.18 9.24 -9.09
CA GLU A 187 -5.08 10.59 -8.54
C GLU A 187 -4.15 10.69 -7.31
N GLN A 188 -3.88 11.92 -6.89
CA GLN A 188 -3.18 12.21 -5.63
C GLN A 188 -4.09 13.03 -4.72
N TRP A 189 -4.22 12.62 -3.47
CA TRP A 189 -4.84 13.39 -2.40
C TRP A 189 -3.77 13.84 -1.42
N TYR A 190 -3.54 15.15 -1.35
CA TYR A 190 -2.53 15.74 -0.50
C TYR A 190 -3.15 16.85 0.35
N ASN A 191 -3.11 16.67 1.67
CA ASN A 191 -3.64 17.63 2.67
C ASN A 191 -5.08 18.10 2.38
N GLY A 192 -5.94 17.17 1.95
CA GLY A 192 -7.36 17.44 1.67
C GLY A 192 -7.63 18.06 0.30
N ALA A 193 -6.61 18.20 -0.55
CA ALA A 193 -6.75 18.66 -1.93
C ALA A 193 -6.43 17.55 -2.93
N TRP A 194 -7.17 17.55 -4.04
CA TRP A 194 -6.99 16.64 -5.16
C TRP A 194 -5.97 17.20 -6.16
N TYR A 195 -5.15 16.31 -6.72
CA TYR A 195 -4.19 16.60 -7.78
C TYR A 195 -4.20 15.47 -8.82
N PRO A 196 -4.19 15.78 -10.13
CA PRO A 196 -4.03 14.77 -11.17
C PRO A 196 -2.60 14.21 -11.21
N TRP A 197 -2.42 13.05 -11.86
CA TRP A 197 -1.10 12.50 -12.19
C TRP A 197 -0.47 13.14 -13.41
#